data_AF-A0A968Z0F0-F1
#
_entry.id   AF-A0A968Z0F0-F1
#
_cell.length_a   1.000
_cell.length_b   1.000
_cell.length_c   1.000
_cell.angle_alpha   90.00
_cell.angle_beta   90.00
_cell.angle_gamma   90.00
#
_symmetry.space_group_name_H-M   'P 1'
#
loop_
_entity.id
_entity.type
_entity.pdbx_description
1 polymer ?
#
loop_
_entity_poly.entity_id
_entity_poly.type
_entity_poly.pdbx_seq_one_letter_code
_entity_poly.pdbx_strand_id
1 'polypeptide(L)' 'MTAEEALTLLDTLLQGPKLKDIQEFVFCYSWQGWTYPQIAQHLNYDLSYIRDVGYELWRRLSQEFGEQVTKKNL' A
#
# COMPACT_ATOMS: atom_id res chain seq x y z
N MET A 1 10.84 2.04 11.90
CA MET A 1 9.36 1.98 11.85
C MET A 1 8.98 0.66 11.20
N THR A 2 8.16 -0.13 11.87
CA THR A 2 7.62 -1.38 11.32
C THR A 2 6.49 -1.07 10.32
N ALA A 3 6.16 -2.03 9.47
CA ALA A 3 5.05 -1.88 8.52
C ALA A 3 3.71 -1.63 9.23
N GLU A 4 3.50 -2.25 10.39
CA GLU A 4 2.29 -2.09 11.22
C GLU A 4 2.22 -0.70 11.87
N GLU A 5 3.34 -0.18 12.36
CA GLU A 5 3.43 1.20 12.87
C GLU A 5 3.14 2.20 11.75
N ALA A 6 3.72 1.98 10.56
CA ALA A 6 3.48 2.81 9.38
C ALA A 6 2.01 2.79 8.97
N LEU A 7 1.37 1.62 8.98
CA LEU A 7 -0.05 1.45 8.67
C LEU A 7 -0.93 2.16 9.71
N THR A 8 -0.60 2.04 10.99
CA THR A 8 -1.33 2.70 12.08
C THR A 8 -1.26 4.22 11.94
N LEU A 9 -0.08 4.76 11.64
CA LEU A 9 0.08 6.18 11.34
C LEU A 9 -0.71 6.59 10.10
N LEU A 10 -0.66 5.77 9.05
CA LEU A 10 -1.41 6.00 7.83
C LEU A 10 -2.92 6.08 8.08
N ASP A 11 -3.46 5.16 8.88
CA ASP A 11 -4.87 5.17 9.30
C ASP A 11 -5.24 6.41 10.11
N THR A 12 -4.32 6.94 10.92
CA THR A 12 -4.57 8.20 11.66
C THR A 12 -4.51 9.44 10.77
N LEU A 13 -3.72 9.40 9.70
CA LEU A 13 -3.52 10.52 8.78
C LEU A 13 -4.56 10.54 7.67
N LEU A 14 -5.05 9.37 7.25
CA LEU A 14 -6.14 9.23 6.30
C LEU A 14 -7.44 9.78 6.91
N GLN A 15 -7.89 10.93 6.42
CA GLN A 15 -9.18 11.50 6.80
C GLN A 15 -10.37 10.88 6.02
N GLY A 16 -10.06 10.02 5.03
CA GLY A 16 -11.02 9.31 4.19
C GLY A 16 -11.35 7.88 4.66
N PRO A 17 -12.00 7.06 3.80
CA PRO A 17 -12.32 5.66 4.13
C PRO A 17 -11.06 4.84 4.45
N LYS A 18 -11.15 3.87 5.35
CA LYS A 18 -10.00 3.00 5.64
C LYS A 18 -9.51 2.27 4.38
N LEU A 19 -8.24 1.87 4.40
CA LEU A 19 -7.73 0.97 3.37
C LEU A 19 -8.48 -0.37 3.45
N LYS A 20 -8.61 -1.04 2.31
CA LYS A 20 -9.10 -2.43 2.28
C LYS A 20 -7.98 -3.36 2.72
N ASP A 21 -8.31 -4.53 3.25
CA ASP A 21 -7.33 -5.54 3.68
C ASP A 21 -6.21 -5.77 2.65
N ILE A 22 -6.57 -5.91 1.36
CA ILE A 22 -5.57 -6.10 0.30
C ILE A 22 -4.66 -4.88 0.08
N GLN A 23 -5.17 -3.67 0.27
CA GLN A 23 -4.39 -2.44 0.18
C GLN A 23 -3.42 -2.33 1.37
N GLU A 24 -3.87 -2.70 2.56
CA GLU A 24 -3.03 -2.76 3.77
C GLU A 24 -1.89 -3.76 3.59
N PHE A 25 -2.19 -4.96 3.09
CA PHE A 25 -1.15 -5.95 2.77
C PHE A 25 -0.16 -5.42 1.73
N VAL A 26 -0.66 -4.87 0.62
CA VAL A 26 0.22 -4.30 -0.42
C VAL A 26 1.10 -3.19 0.14
N PHE A 27 0.58 -2.33 1.02
CA PHE A 27 1.35 -1.31 1.72
C PHE A 27 2.42 -1.94 2.61
N CYS A 28 2.05 -2.84 3.51
CA CYS A 28 2.94 -3.47 4.47
C CYS A 28 4.09 -4.24 3.80
N TYR A 29 3.79 -5.07 2.80
CA TYR A 29 4.83 -5.81 2.09
C TYR A 29 5.70 -4.87 1.24
N SER A 30 5.12 -3.82 0.64
CA SER A 30 5.92 -2.81 -0.08
C SER A 30 6.87 -2.07 0.87
N TRP A 31 6.41 -1.76 2.09
CA TRP A 31 7.23 -1.18 3.17
C TRP A 31 8.38 -2.08 3.57
N GLN A 32 8.17 -3.40 3.55
CA GLN A 32 9.20 -4.42 3.78
C GLN A 32 10.11 -4.66 2.56
N GLY A 33 9.95 -3.90 1.47
CA GLY A 33 10.76 -4.02 0.25
C GLY A 33 10.32 -5.10 -0.74
N TRP A 34 9.16 -5.74 -0.53
CA TRP A 34 8.66 -6.78 -1.42
C TRP A 34 8.21 -6.21 -2.77
N THR A 35 8.31 -7.02 -3.81
CA THR A 35 7.85 -6.70 -5.16
C THR A 35 6.41 -7.18 -5.38
N TYR A 36 5.69 -6.56 -6.32
CA TYR A 36 4.32 -7.00 -6.64
C TYR A 36 4.21 -8.48 -7.02
N PRO A 37 5.16 -9.08 -7.76
CA PRO A 37 5.17 -10.52 -7.97
C PRO A 37 5.28 -11.35 -6.69
N GLN A 38 6.15 -10.95 -5.75
CA GLN A 38 6.28 -11.64 -4.46
C GLN A 38 5.00 -11.53 -3.63
N ILE A 39 4.37 -10.36 -3.62
CA ILE A 39 3.11 -10.11 -2.92
C ILE A 39 1.98 -10.94 -3.54
N ALA A 40 1.88 -10.94 -4.88
CA ALA A 40 0.89 -11.71 -5.62
C ALA A 40 1.01 -13.21 -5.35
N GLN A 41 2.24 -13.75 -5.38
CA GLN A 41 2.49 -15.14 -5.04
C GLN A 41 2.18 -15.46 -3.58
N HIS A 42 2.56 -14.57 -2.65
CA HIS A 42 2.36 -14.80 -1.22
C HIS A 42 0.88 -14.76 -0.81
N LEU A 43 0.13 -13.82 -1.38
CA LEU A 43 -1.30 -13.65 -1.11
C LEU A 43 -2.18 -14.48 -2.07
N ASN A 44 -1.55 -15.25 -2.97
CA ASN A 44 -2.21 -16.09 -3.97
C ASN A 44 -3.21 -15.34 -4.86
N TYR A 45 -2.86 -14.10 -5.24
CA TYR A 45 -3.59 -13.25 -6.18
C TYR A 45 -2.88 -13.15 -7.53
N ASP A 46 -3.61 -12.73 -8.55
CA ASP A 46 -3.03 -12.33 -9.82
C ASP A 46 -2.10 -11.12 -9.69
N LEU A 47 -0.97 -11.17 -10.39
CA LEU A 47 -0.03 -10.06 -10.44
C LEU A 47 -0.70 -8.78 -10.97
N SER A 48 -1.54 -8.89 -11.99
CA SER A 48 -2.28 -7.75 -12.55
C SER A 48 -3.16 -7.11 -11.48
N TYR A 49 -3.87 -7.91 -10.70
CA TYR A 49 -4.71 -7.42 -9.61
C TYR A 49 -3.90 -6.69 -8.54
N ILE A 50 -2.76 -7.25 -8.10
CA ILE A 50 -1.89 -6.57 -7.13
C ILE A 50 -1.33 -5.25 -7.68
N ARG A 51 -1.03 -5.18 -8.99
CA ARG A 51 -0.59 -3.93 -9.62
C ARG A 51 -1.69 -2.89 -9.65
N ASP A 52 -2.92 -3.29 -9.93
CA ASP A 52 -4.08 -2.38 -9.92
C ASP A 52 -4.35 -1.87 -8.51
N VAL A 53 -4.36 -2.76 -7.51
CA VAL A 53 -4.51 -2.40 -6.09
C VAL A 53 -3.39 -1.45 -5.65
N GLY A 54 -2.14 -1.75 -6.01
CA GLY A 54 -1.00 -0.90 -5.70
C GLY A 54 -1.11 0.48 -6.36
N TYR A 55 -1.53 0.54 -7.62
CA TYR A 55 -1.74 1.80 -8.32
C TYR A 55 -2.82 2.65 -7.64
N GLU A 56 -3.98 2.06 -7.31
CA GLU A 56 -5.05 2.76 -6.60
C GLU A 56 -4.59 3.24 -5.22
N LEU A 57 -3.86 2.40 -4.48
CA LEU A 57 -3.30 2.72 -3.17
C LEU A 57 -2.39 3.95 -3.25
N TRP A 58 -1.34 3.92 -4.06
CA TRP A 58 -0.37 5.02 -4.13
C TRP A 58 -0.99 6.31 -4.67
N ARG A 59 -1.90 6.19 -5.64
CA ARG A 59 -2.64 7.34 -6.17
C ARG A 59 -3.49 7.98 -5.07
N ARG A 60 -4.20 7.17 -4.29
CA ARG A 60 -5.03 7.65 -3.18
C ARG A 60 -4.20 8.33 -2.12
N LEU A 61 -3.11 7.70 -1.68
CA LEU A 61 -2.18 8.29 -0.73
C LEU A 61 -1.64 9.63 -1.24
N SER A 62 -1.26 9.70 -2.52
CA SER A 62 -0.77 10.95 -3.10
C SER A 62 -1.81 12.08 -3.07
N GLN A 63 -3.09 11.73 -3.24
CA GLN A 63 -4.19 12.71 -3.19
C GLN A 63 -4.47 13.18 -1.76
N GLU A 64 -4.45 12.26 -0.80
CA GLU A 64 -4.74 12.56 0.61
C GLU A 64 -3.62 13.39 1.26
N PHE A 65 -2.36 13.08 0.96
CA PHE A 65 -1.20 13.80 1.49
C PHE A 65 -0.85 15.07 0.70
N GLY A 66 -1.41 15.25 -0.51
CA GLY A 66 -1.06 16.36 -1.40
C GLY A 66 0.37 16.29 -1.97
N GLU A 67 1.07 15.18 -1.75
CA GLU A 67 2.44 14.94 -2.21
C GLU A 67 2.52 13.61 -2.97
N GLN A 68 3.50 13.46 -3.87
CA GLN A 68 3.62 12.24 -4.65
C GLN A 68 4.16 11.07 -3.79
N VAL A 69 3.24 10.22 -3.32
CA VAL A 69 3.57 8.98 -2.62
C VAL A 69 3.72 7.86 -3.65
N THR A 70 4.91 7.26 -3.70
CA THR A 70 5.17 6.10 -4.55
C THR A 70 5.90 5.04 -3.74
N LYS A 71 5.85 3.78 -4.19
CA LYS A 71 6.66 2.70 -3.62
C LYS A 71 8.16 3.05 -3.47
N LYS A 72 8.70 3.90 -4.35
CA LYS A 72 10.11 4.33 -4.30
C LYS A 72 10.40 5.39 -3.24
N ASN A 73 9.36 6.06 -2.77
CA ASN A 73 9.42 7.15 -1.78
C ASN A 73 8.76 6.71 -0.46
N LEU A 74 8.65 5.40 -0.25
CA LEU A 74 8.30 4.80 1.03
C LEU A 74 9.53 4.67 1.92
#